data_AF-A0A1I2GUX2-F1
#
_entry.id   AF-A0A1I2GUX2-F1
#
_cell.length_a   1.000
_cell.length_b   1.000
_cell.length_c   1.000
_cell.angle_alpha   90.00
_cell.angle_beta   90.00
_cell.angle_gamma   90.00
#
_symmetry.space_group_name_H-M   'P 1'
#
loop_
_entity.id
_entity.type
_entity.pdbx_description
1 polymer ?
#
loop_
_entity_poly.entity_id
_entity_poly.type
_entity_poly.pdbx_seq_one_letter_code
_entity_poly.pdbx_strand_id
1 'polypeptide(L)'
;MLRSNQEKQQSYEFVSIEDLVPADHMLRKIDKYIDFTFIDEKVRHLYSQDNGRPAIDPLVLFKMIFLGYFYGIRSERQLEREVQTNLAYRWFLGL
;
A
#
# COMPACT_ATOMS: atom_id res chain seq x y z
N MET A 1 25.38 -31.27 -3.29
CA MET A 1 25.58 -31.07 -1.84
C MET A 1 24.62 -29.97 -1.39
N LEU A 2 23.81 -30.23 -0.36
CA LEU A 2 22.99 -29.21 0.29
C LEU A 2 23.93 -28.20 0.98
N ARG A 3 23.95 -26.95 0.52
CA ARG A 3 24.64 -25.87 1.24
C ARG A 3 23.76 -25.47 2.42
N SER A 4 24.24 -25.71 3.64
CA SER A 4 23.65 -25.10 4.83
C SER A 4 23.93 -23.60 4.75
N ASN A 5 22.87 -22.80 4.62
CA ASN A 5 22.97 -21.34 4.59
C ASN A 5 23.19 -20.86 6.04
N GLN A 6 24.41 -21.05 6.56
CA GLN A 6 24.75 -20.80 7.96
C GLN A 6 24.93 -19.31 8.28
N GLU A 7 25.06 -18.46 7.27
CA GLU A 7 25.11 -17.02 7.44
C GLU A 7 23.98 -16.41 6.61
N LYS A 8 22.93 -15.92 7.30
CA LYS A 8 22.00 -14.96 6.70
C LYS A 8 22.80 -13.68 6.42
N GLN A 9 23.52 -13.66 5.31
CA GLN A 9 24.21 -12.47 4.83
C GLN A 9 23.16 -11.36 4.75
N GLN A 10 23.28 -10.31 5.56
CA GLN A 10 22.52 -9.09 5.36
C GLN A 10 23.17 -8.34 4.19
N SER A 11 22.92 -8.83 2.98
CA SER A 11 23.24 -8.12 1.75
C SER A 11 22.16 -7.09 1.47
N TYR A 12 22.57 -5.87 1.16
CA TYR A 12 21.66 -4.85 0.67
C TYR A 12 21.42 -5.09 -0.82
N GLU A 13 20.15 -5.22 -1.20
CA GLU A 13 19.73 -5.34 -2.60
C GLU A 13 18.87 -4.13 -2.95
N PHE A 14 19.17 -3.50 -4.09
CA PHE A 14 18.31 -2.47 -4.67
C PHE A 14 17.29 -3.16 -5.56
N VAL A 15 16.05 -3.19 -5.09
CA VAL A 15 14.92 -3.84 -5.77
C VAL A 15 13.77 -2.85 -5.92
N SER A 16 13.11 -2.88 -7.08
CA SER A 16 11.88 -2.11 -7.30
C SER A 16 10.71 -2.84 -6.67
N ILE A 17 9.86 -2.13 -5.93
CA ILE A 17 8.62 -2.70 -5.37
C ILE A 17 7.72 -3.23 -6.49
N GLU A 18 7.75 -2.60 -7.66
CA GLU A 18 7.03 -3.04 -8.86
C GLU A 18 7.38 -4.50 -9.23
N ASP A 19 8.67 -4.85 -9.17
CA ASP A 19 9.17 -6.17 -9.57
C ASP A 19 8.90 -7.24 -8.50
N LEU A 20 8.67 -6.81 -7.25
CA LEU A 20 8.42 -7.71 -6.12
C LEU A 20 6.95 -8.15 -6.02
N VAL A 21 6.03 -7.42 -6.63
CA VAL A 21 4.60 -7.76 -6.61
C VAL A 21 4.24 -8.56 -7.87
N PRO A 22 3.83 -9.83 -7.73
CA PRO A 22 3.50 -10.70 -8.87
C PRO A 22 2.51 -10.05 -9.84
N ALA A 23 2.72 -10.23 -11.14
CA ALA A 23 1.90 -9.62 -12.18
C ALA A 23 0.41 -10.06 -12.13
N ASP A 24 0.14 -11.25 -11.60
CA ASP A 24 -1.19 -11.83 -11.44
C ASP A 24 -1.87 -11.48 -10.09
N HIS A 25 -1.18 -10.72 -9.23
CA HIS A 25 -1.67 -10.33 -7.91
C HIS A 25 -3.01 -9.57 -7.99
N MET A 26 -3.93 -9.85 -7.08
CA MET A 26 -5.29 -9.30 -7.10
C MET A 26 -5.32 -7.76 -7.10
N LEU A 27 -4.45 -7.13 -6.31
CA LEU A 27 -4.35 -5.67 -6.24
C LEU A 27 -3.95 -5.02 -7.57
N ARG A 28 -3.19 -5.71 -8.44
CA ARG A 28 -2.90 -5.22 -9.79
C ARG A 28 -4.14 -5.18 -10.67
N LYS A 29 -5.01 -6.18 -10.53
CA LYS A 29 -6.30 -6.19 -11.23
C LYS A 29 -7.19 -5.06 -10.73
N ILE A 30 -7.26 -4.87 -9.41
CA ILE A 30 -8.05 -3.79 -8.81
C ILE A 30 -7.56 -2.42 -9.29
N ASP A 31 -6.25 -2.14 -9.18
CA ASP A 31 -5.66 -0.86 -9.59
C ASP A 31 -5.84 -0.60 -11.10
N LYS A 32 -5.80 -1.66 -11.93
CA LYS A 32 -6.05 -1.55 -13.37
C LYS A 32 -7.50 -1.20 -13.71
N TYR A 33 -8.47 -1.74 -12.97
CA TYR A 33 -9.89 -1.63 -13.33
C TYR A 33 -10.66 -0.59 -12.52
N ILE A 34 -10.10 -0.10 -11.42
CA ILE A 34 -10.72 0.90 -10.56
C ILE A 34 -9.82 2.13 -10.53
N ASP A 35 -10.29 3.20 -11.17
CA ASP A 35 -9.72 4.52 -10.98
C ASP A 35 -10.24 5.10 -9.65
N PHE A 36 -9.34 5.39 -8.71
CA PHE A 36 -9.67 5.94 -7.39
C PHE A 36 -9.67 7.48 -7.36
N THR A 37 -9.33 8.16 -8.45
CA THR A 37 -9.22 9.63 -8.49
C THR A 37 -10.52 10.34 -8.14
N PHE A 38 -11.68 9.69 -8.34
CA PHE A 38 -12.99 10.22 -7.93
C PHE A 38 -13.11 10.51 -6.43
N ILE A 39 -12.26 9.91 -5.59
CA ILE A 39 -12.25 10.14 -4.14
C ILE A 39 -11.81 11.55 -3.82
N ASP A 40 -10.78 12.05 -4.51
CA ASP A 40 -10.26 13.40 -4.30
C ASP A 40 -11.36 14.44 -4.52
N GLU A 41 -12.10 14.36 -5.63
CA GLU A 41 -13.23 15.25 -5.91
C GLU A 41 -14.30 15.21 -4.82
N LYS A 42 -14.60 14.02 -4.29
CA LYS A 42 -15.63 13.84 -3.25
C LYS A 42 -15.23 14.45 -1.93
N VAL A 43 -13.96 14.37 -1.54
CA VAL A 43 -13.50 14.80 -0.22
C VAL A 43 -12.88 16.19 -0.21
N ARG A 44 -12.56 16.78 -1.37
CA ARG A 44 -11.90 18.08 -1.51
C ARG A 44 -12.49 19.19 -0.63
N HIS A 45 -13.82 19.26 -0.52
CA HIS A 45 -14.51 20.27 0.28
C HIS A 45 -14.32 20.13 1.80
N LEU A 46 -13.82 18.98 2.28
CA LEU A 46 -13.51 18.69 3.68
C LEU A 46 -12.08 19.09 4.06
N TYR A 47 -11.24 19.40 3.06
CA TYR A 47 -9.83 19.73 3.27
C TYR A 47 -9.57 21.21 2.98
N SER A 48 -8.69 21.79 3.78
CA SER A 48 -8.18 23.15 3.51
C SER A 48 -7.22 23.12 2.34
N GLN A 49 -7.31 24.12 1.45
CA GLN A 49 -6.48 24.19 0.25
C GLN A 49 -5.12 24.85 0.49
N ASP A 50 -5.02 25.75 1.47
CA ASP A 50 -3.92 26.70 1.57
C ASP A 50 -3.35 26.88 2.99
N ASN A 51 -3.93 26.22 4.00
CA ASN A 51 -3.49 26.41 5.38
C ASN A 51 -3.45 25.10 6.18
N GLY A 52 -2.70 25.14 7.28
CA GLY A 52 -2.56 24.02 8.20
C GLY A 52 -1.42 23.06 7.84
N ARG A 53 -1.41 21.92 8.53
CA ARG A 53 -0.43 20.85 8.30
C ARG A 53 -0.83 20.07 7.04
N PRO A 54 0.09 19.81 6.11
CA PRO A 54 -0.18 18.93 4.97
C PRO A 54 -0.74 17.59 5.43
N ALA A 55 -1.92 17.24 4.94
CA ALA A 55 -2.55 15.96 5.22
C ALA A 55 -1.89 14.86 4.39
N ILE A 56 -2.03 13.62 4.84
CA ILE A 56 -1.81 12.45 3.97
C ILE A 56 -2.85 12.52 2.85
N ASP A 57 -2.45 12.11 1.64
CA ASP A 57 -3.34 12.02 0.49
C ASP A 57 -4.62 11.25 0.87
N PRO A 58 -5.82 11.85 0.74
CA PRO A 58 -7.08 11.19 1.03
C PRO A 58 -7.26 9.88 0.25
N LEU A 59 -6.69 9.79 -0.95
CA LEU A 59 -6.72 8.58 -1.78
C LEU A 59 -5.96 7.42 -1.14
N VAL A 60 -4.80 7.70 -0.53
CA VAL A 60 -4.02 6.70 0.23
C VAL A 60 -4.81 6.21 1.44
N LEU A 61 -5.40 7.13 2.21
CA LEU A 61 -6.22 6.76 3.37
C LEU A 61 -7.43 5.91 2.97
N PHE A 62 -8.10 6.27 1.87
CA PHE A 62 -9.21 5.49 1.34
C PHE A 62 -8.77 4.09 0.89
N LYS A 63 -7.67 3.99 0.12
CA LYS A 63 -7.12 2.71 -0.32
C LYS A 63 -6.70 1.84 0.87
N MET A 64 -6.18 2.41 1.96
CA MET A 64 -5.90 1.68 3.20
C MET A 64 -7.17 1.07 3.80
N ILE A 65 -8.23 1.87 3.97
CA ILE A 65 -9.51 1.36 4.50
C ILE A 65 -10.11 0.30 3.56
N PHE A 66 -9.99 0.50 2.25
CA PHE A 66 -10.39 -0.48 1.24
C PHE A 66 -9.63 -1.81 1.41
N LEU A 67 -8.30 -1.79 1.60
CA LEU A 67 -7.51 -2.99 1.89
C LEU A 67 -8.02 -3.69 3.15
N GLY A 68 -8.29 -2.93 4.21
CA GLY A 68 -8.81 -3.47 5.45
C GLY A 68 -10.14 -4.19 5.25
N TYR A 69 -11.06 -3.59 4.51
CA TYR A 69 -12.34 -4.22 4.16
C TYR A 69 -12.15 -5.45 3.26
N PHE A 70 -11.34 -5.32 2.19
CA PHE A 70 -11.16 -6.35 1.17
C PHE A 70 -10.49 -7.62 1.70
N TYR A 71 -9.53 -7.48 2.62
CA TYR A 71 -8.82 -8.59 3.26
C TYR A 71 -9.38 -8.96 4.64
N GLY A 72 -10.46 -8.31 5.09
CA GLY A 72 -11.11 -8.62 6.37
C GLY A 72 -10.33 -8.18 7.62
N ILE A 73 -9.43 -7.21 7.49
CA ILE A 73 -8.68 -6.62 8.60
C ILE A 73 -9.59 -5.63 9.34
N ARG A 74 -10.08 -6.04 10.51
CA ARG A 74 -11.04 -5.26 11.31
C ARG A 74 -10.43 -4.12 12.12
N SER A 75 -9.11 -4.12 12.30
CA SER A 75 -8.41 -3.14 13.13
C SER A 75 -7.49 -2.28 12.27
N GLU A 76 -7.67 -0.96 12.35
CA GLU A 76 -6.84 0.01 11.64
C GLU A 76 -5.38 -0.05 12.12
N ARG A 77 -5.16 -0.37 13.40
CA ARG A 77 -3.81 -0.60 13.95
C ARG A 77 -3.15 -1.84 13.36
N GLN A 78 -3.92 -2.90 13.11
CA GLN A 78 -3.42 -4.10 12.45
C GLN A 78 -3.15 -3.84 10.97
N LEU A 79 -4.07 -3.12 10.30
CA LEU A 79 -3.90 -2.69 8.92
C LEU A 79 -2.61 -1.88 8.74
N GLU A 80 -2.33 -0.94 9.64
CA GLU A 80 -1.09 -0.16 9.60
C GLU A 80 0.16 -1.03 9.71
N ARG A 81 0.17 -2.02 10.61
CA ARG A 81 1.26 -3.00 10.74
C ARG A 81 1.42 -3.87 9.50
N GLU A 82 0.30 -4.25 8.86
CA GLU A 82 0.35 -5.00 7.61
C GLU A 82 0.88 -4.13 6.46
N VAL A 83 0.50 -2.85 6.38
CA VAL A 83 1.06 -1.93 5.39
C VAL A 83 2.58 -1.76 5.58
N GLN A 84 3.09 -1.76 6.82
CA GLN A 84 4.53 -1.70 7.07
C GLN A 84 5.31 -2.92 6.52
N THR A 85 4.67 -4.09 6.47
CA THR A 85 5.36 -5.37 6.21
C THR A 85 4.98 -6.04 4.89
N ASN A 86 3.80 -5.73 4.34
CA ASN A 86 3.27 -6.31 3.12
C ASN A 86 3.60 -5.44 1.89
N LEU A 87 4.53 -5.92 1.07
CA LEU A 87 4.97 -5.24 -0.14
C LEU A 87 3.85 -4.98 -1.14
N ALA A 88 2.88 -5.89 -1.27
CA ALA A 88 1.75 -5.69 -2.18
C ALA A 88 0.82 -4.56 -1.71
N TYR A 89 0.68 -4.37 -0.40
CA TYR A 89 -0.10 -3.27 0.15
C TYR A 89 0.61 -1.95 -0.07
N ARG A 90 1.93 -1.89 0.18
CA ARG A 90 2.74 -0.70 -0.10
C ARG A 90 2.71 -0.31 -1.57
N TRP A 91 2.88 -1.29 -2.45
CA TRP A 91 2.75 -1.12 -3.90
C TRP A 91 1.40 -0.50 -4.27
N PHE A 92 0.30 -1.07 -3.77
CA PHE A 92 -1.05 -0.58 -4.08
C PHE A 92 -1.33 0.84 -3.56
N LEU A 93 -0.65 1.23 -2.47
CA LEU A 93 -0.74 2.55 -1.84
C LEU A 93 0.25 3.57 -2.42
N GLY A 94 1.23 3.14 -3.24
CA GLY A 94 2.30 4.01 -3.74
C GLY A 94 3.33 4.44 -2.68
N LEU A 95 3.59 3.58 -1.68
CA LEU A 95 4.49 3.82 -0.53
C LEU A 95 5.84 3.09 -0.61
#